data_AF-A0A375JD46-F1
#
_entry.id   AF-A0A375JD46-F1
#
_cell.length_a   1.000
_cell.length_b   1.000
_cell.length_c   1.000
_cell.angle_alpha   90.00
_cell.angle_beta   90.00
_cell.angle_gamma   90.00
#
_symmetry.space_group_name_H-M   'P 1'
#
loop_
_entity.id
_entity.type
_entity.pdbx_description
1 polymer ?
#
loop_
_entity_poly.entity_id
_entity_poly.type
_entity_poly.pdbx_seq_one_letter_code
_entity_poly.pdbx_strand_id
1 'polypeptide(L)'
;MKGNKNDFVDAEGICEAAIRPAMRFVTPKTEAQRTLAALHRVREGLVRERTATVNRIHGILLEFGISLRIGMSVIERLPATLSEHTLPPRLVQVLERLHTHFKYLDDQVKRNCRSSLRKTTTLCACLPSRALEPLPPACWPLNWGMQRILAPGVTLPHR
;
A
#
# COMPACT_ATOMS: atom_id res chain seq x y z
N MET A 1 -22.71 13.31 23.47
CA MET A 1 -22.30 12.61 22.23
C MET A 1 -22.74 11.16 22.32
N LYS A 2 -23.86 10.79 21.70
CA LYS A 2 -24.39 9.42 21.72
C LYS A 2 -23.96 8.74 20.42
N GLY A 3 -23.02 7.81 20.54
CA GLY A 3 -22.37 7.18 19.39
C GLY A 3 -23.36 6.45 18.50
N ASN A 4 -23.18 6.59 17.19
CA ASN A 4 -23.95 5.97 16.11
C ASN A 4 -23.73 4.44 16.06
N LYS A 5 -24.03 3.74 17.16
CA LYS A 5 -23.89 2.30 17.29
C LYS A 5 -25.09 1.61 16.65
N ASN A 6 -24.79 0.89 15.59
CA ASN A 6 -25.73 0.16 14.75
C ASN A 6 -26.04 -1.24 15.30
N ASP A 7 -25.71 -1.53 16.57
CA ASP A 7 -25.74 -2.89 17.13
C ASP A 7 -27.13 -3.57 16.97
N PHE A 8 -28.22 -2.79 17.02
CA PHE A 8 -29.58 -3.29 16.78
C PHE A 8 -29.79 -3.74 15.33
N VAL A 9 -29.36 -2.92 14.37
CA VAL A 9 -29.47 -3.22 12.93
C VAL A 9 -28.50 -4.34 12.53
N ASP A 10 -27.32 -4.40 13.16
CA ASP A 10 -26.37 -5.49 12.95
C ASP A 10 -26.93 -6.81 13.48
N ALA A 11 -27.59 -6.80 14.66
CA ALA A 11 -28.26 -7.97 15.22
C ALA A 11 -29.44 -8.43 14.34
N GLU A 12 -30.28 -7.49 13.88
CA GLU A 12 -31.38 -7.77 12.96
C GLU A 12 -30.88 -8.39 11.64
N GLY A 13 -29.81 -7.81 11.06
CA GLY A 13 -29.18 -8.34 9.86
C GLY A 13 -28.59 -9.75 10.04
N ILE A 14 -27.98 -10.05 11.19
CA ILE A 14 -27.48 -11.39 11.52
C ILE A 14 -28.63 -12.38 11.68
N CYS A 15 -29.72 -11.99 12.35
CA CYS A 15 -30.90 -12.84 12.53
C CYS A 15 -31.57 -13.16 11.19
N GLU A 16 -31.79 -12.15 10.34
CA GLU A 16 -32.36 -12.31 9.00
C GLU A 16 -31.48 -13.22 8.11
N ALA A 17 -30.16 -13.05 8.18
CA ALA A 17 -29.21 -13.92 7.48
C ALA A 17 -29.28 -15.38 7.94
N ALA A 18 -29.38 -15.61 9.26
CA ALA A 18 -29.45 -16.95 9.84
C ALA A 18 -30.73 -17.72 9.47
N ILE A 19 -31.83 -17.02 9.20
CA ILE A 19 -33.14 -17.61 8.88
C ILE A 19 -33.25 -17.98 7.38
N ARG A 20 -32.38 -17.46 6.50
CA ARG A 20 -32.44 -17.73 5.06
C ARG A 20 -31.94 -19.14 4.70
N PRO A 21 -32.81 -20.05 4.21
CA PRO A 21 -32.46 -21.47 4.00
C PRO A 21 -31.48 -21.71 2.85
N ALA A 22 -31.27 -20.73 1.96
CA ALA A 22 -30.31 -20.80 0.86
C ALA A 22 -28.92 -20.21 1.21
N MET A 23 -28.73 -19.68 2.42
CA MET A 23 -27.47 -19.05 2.80
C MET A 23 -26.43 -20.11 3.21
N ARG A 24 -25.31 -20.18 2.49
CA ARG A 24 -24.20 -21.07 2.87
C ARG A 24 -23.43 -20.47 4.04
N PHE A 25 -23.41 -21.17 5.18
CA PHE A 25 -22.53 -20.84 6.30
C PHE A 25 -21.06 -21.00 5.88
N VAL A 26 -20.25 -19.98 6.17
CA VAL A 26 -18.80 -20.02 5.93
C VAL A 26 -18.12 -20.59 7.17
N THR A 27 -17.23 -21.57 6.98
CA THR A 27 -16.44 -22.12 8.08
C THR A 27 -15.65 -21.01 8.78
N PRO A 28 -15.70 -20.91 10.13
CA PRO A 28 -14.95 -19.90 10.85
C PRO A 28 -13.46 -20.08 10.56
N LYS A 29 -12.79 -18.97 10.20
CA LYS A 29 -11.34 -18.98 9.91
C LYS A 29 -10.57 -19.52 11.10
N THR A 30 -9.69 -20.48 10.85
CA THR A 30 -8.78 -21.02 11.86
C THR A 30 -7.81 -19.94 12.35
N GLU A 31 -7.24 -20.11 13.53
CA GLU A 31 -6.25 -19.17 14.07
C GLU A 31 -5.07 -18.99 13.10
N ALA A 32 -4.59 -20.09 12.49
CA ALA A 32 -3.55 -20.04 11.48
C ALA A 32 -3.93 -19.19 10.25
N GLN A 33 -5.18 -19.30 9.76
CA GLN A 33 -5.68 -18.48 8.66
C GLN A 33 -5.81 -16.99 9.03
N ARG A 34 -6.23 -16.69 10.27
CA ARG A 34 -6.30 -15.30 10.77
C ARG A 34 -4.91 -14.69 10.89
N THR A 35 -3.96 -15.44 11.43
CA THR A 35 -2.55 -15.02 11.55
C THR A 35 -1.92 -14.78 10.18
N LEU A 36 -2.17 -15.67 9.21
CA LEU A 36 -1.69 -15.46 7.83
C LEU A 36 -2.27 -14.18 7.22
N ALA A 37 -3.58 -13.95 7.38
CA ALA A 37 -4.21 -12.72 6.90
C ALA A 37 -3.64 -11.45 7.57
N ALA A 38 -3.34 -11.51 8.87
CA ALA A 38 -2.69 -10.42 9.59
C ALA A 38 -1.27 -10.15 9.03
N LEU A 39 -0.48 -11.18 8.76
CA LEU A 39 0.85 -11.05 8.15
C LEU A 39 0.78 -10.38 6.77
N HIS A 40 -0.19 -10.75 5.93
CA HIS A 40 -0.41 -10.11 4.63
C HIS A 40 -0.74 -8.62 4.78
N ARG A 41 -1.65 -8.26 5.69
CA ARG A 41 -2.01 -6.86 5.95
C ARG A 41 -0.82 -6.04 6.44
N VAL A 42 -0.02 -6.59 7.36
CA VAL A 42 1.21 -5.93 7.85
C VAL A 42 2.17 -5.68 6.70
N ARG A 43 2.40 -6.68 5.84
CA ARG A 43 3.24 -6.54 4.65
C ARG A 43 2.72 -5.46 3.71
N GLU A 44 1.43 -5.45 3.40
CA GLU A 44 0.82 -4.41 2.56
C GLU A 44 1.02 -3.02 3.16
N GLY A 45 0.83 -2.87 4.47
CA GLY A 45 1.07 -1.62 5.19
C GLY A 45 2.51 -1.14 5.03
N LEU A 46 3.48 -2.01 5.28
CA LEU A 46 4.91 -1.70 5.14
C LEU A 46 5.29 -1.31 3.70
N VAL A 47 4.74 -2.00 2.70
CA VAL A 47 4.97 -1.65 1.28
C VAL A 47 4.40 -0.28 0.96
N ARG A 48 3.18 0.03 1.43
CA ARG A 48 2.56 1.35 1.23
C ARG A 48 3.37 2.45 1.92
N GLU A 49 3.81 2.23 3.15
CA GLU A 49 4.61 3.20 3.90
C GLU A 49 5.97 3.45 3.23
N ARG A 50 6.62 2.40 2.73
CA ARG A 50 7.88 2.51 1.98
C ARG A 50 7.68 3.36 0.73
N THR A 51 6.65 3.08 -0.06
CA THR A 51 6.34 3.87 -1.26
C THR A 51 5.98 5.33 -0.92
N ALA A 52 5.22 5.56 0.16
CA ALA A 52 4.89 6.91 0.61
C ALA A 52 6.14 7.70 1.04
N THR A 53 7.09 7.04 1.70
CA THR A 53 8.37 7.65 2.10
C THR A 53 9.19 8.06 0.89
N VAL A 54 9.27 7.19 -0.13
CA VAL A 54 9.91 7.51 -1.42
C VAL A 54 9.24 8.73 -2.06
N ASN A 55 7.91 8.71 -2.19
CA ASN A 55 7.17 9.82 -2.80
C ASN A 55 7.37 11.14 -2.04
N ARG A 56 7.49 11.09 -0.70
CA ARG A 56 7.80 12.28 0.11
C ARG A 56 9.20 12.83 -0.17
N ILE A 57 10.21 11.96 -0.27
CA ILE A 57 11.57 12.37 -0.65
C ILE A 57 11.57 13.02 -2.03
N HIS A 58 10.91 12.38 -3.02
CA HIS A 58 10.78 12.94 -4.37
C HIS A 58 10.09 14.31 -4.37
N GLY A 59 8.97 14.44 -3.66
CA GLY A 59 8.24 15.71 -3.56
C GLY A 59 9.11 16.83 -2.99
N ILE A 60 9.81 16.56 -1.89
CA ILE A 60 10.74 17.52 -1.28
C ILE A 60 11.82 17.92 -2.28
N LEU A 61 12.47 16.97 -2.96
CA LEU A 61 13.55 17.29 -3.90
C LEU A 61 13.08 18.11 -5.11
N LEU A 62 11.86 17.86 -5.59
CA LEU A 62 11.26 18.63 -6.68
C LEU A 62 11.02 20.09 -6.30
N GLU A 63 10.67 20.38 -5.04
CA GLU A 63 10.55 21.77 -4.55
C GLU A 63 11.89 22.54 -4.63
N PHE A 64 13.02 21.84 -4.57
CA PHE A 64 14.37 22.40 -4.75
C PHE A 64 14.90 22.25 -6.18
N GLY A 65 14.06 21.86 -7.15
CA GLY A 65 14.43 21.73 -8.56
C GLY A 65 15.22 20.46 -8.92
N ILE A 66 15.32 19.50 -8.00
CA ILE A 66 16.05 18.24 -8.22
C ILE A 66 15.05 17.16 -8.65
N SER A 67 15.16 16.72 -9.91
CA SER A 67 14.35 15.61 -10.42
C SER A 67 15.11 14.29 -10.32
N LEU A 68 14.57 13.35 -9.55
CA LEU A 68 15.09 11.98 -9.46
C LEU A 68 14.34 11.05 -10.43
N ARG A 69 15.05 10.07 -11.01
CA ARG A 69 14.42 9.00 -11.79
C ARG A 69 13.47 8.18 -10.91
N ILE A 70 12.40 7.69 -11.53
CA ILE A 70 11.44 6.81 -10.85
C ILE A 70 12.12 5.48 -10.51
N GLY A 71 12.03 5.06 -9.25
CA GLY A 71 12.45 3.72 -8.83
C GLY A 71 13.07 3.68 -7.44
N MET A 72 13.00 2.51 -6.81
CA MET A 72 13.52 2.29 -5.45
C MET A 72 15.05 2.32 -5.38
N SER A 73 15.73 1.88 -6.44
CA SER A 73 17.20 1.86 -6.53
C SER A 73 17.82 3.25 -6.57
N VAL A 74 17.06 4.26 -7.00
CA VAL A 74 17.50 5.66 -7.03
C VAL A 74 17.59 6.21 -5.61
N ILE A 75 16.63 5.85 -4.77
CA ILE A 75 16.60 6.27 -3.36
C ILE A 75 17.74 5.65 -2.56
N GLU A 76 18.21 4.44 -2.90
CA GLU A 76 19.40 3.85 -2.25
C GLU A 76 20.67 4.70 -2.44
N ARG A 77 20.74 5.46 -3.55
CA ARG A 77 21.86 6.37 -3.87
C ARG A 77 21.60 7.82 -3.45
N LEU A 78 20.50 8.08 -2.74
CA LEU A 78 20.12 9.43 -2.31
C LEU A 78 21.27 10.18 -1.61
N PRO A 79 22.08 9.59 -0.71
CA PRO A 79 23.18 10.32 -0.07
C PRO A 79 24.22 10.86 -1.07
N ALA A 80 24.51 10.12 -2.14
CA ALA A 80 25.40 10.57 -3.19
C ALA A 80 24.79 11.77 -3.94
N THR A 81 23.51 11.68 -4.32
CA THR A 81 22.82 12.79 -4.98
C THR A 81 22.72 14.04 -4.10
N LEU A 82 22.58 13.87 -2.78
CA LEU A 82 22.56 15.01 -1.85
C LEU A 82 23.92 15.70 -1.76
N SER A 83 25.02 14.97 -1.91
CA SER A 83 26.38 15.54 -1.91
C SER A 83 26.74 16.31 -3.19
N GLU A 84 26.05 16.01 -4.30
CA GLU A 84 26.24 16.70 -5.59
C GLU A 84 25.52 18.06 -5.66
N HIS A 85 24.59 18.32 -4.74
CA HIS A 85 23.74 19.52 -4.75
C HIS A 85 23.97 20.40 -3.51
N THR A 86 24.05 21.71 -3.72
CA THR A 86 24.13 22.69 -2.63
C THR A 86 22.75 22.89 -2.01
N LEU A 87 22.44 22.11 -0.97
CA LEU A 87 21.17 22.17 -0.24
C LEU A 87 21.35 22.76 1.17
N PRO A 88 20.29 23.38 1.75
CA PRO A 88 20.34 23.86 3.13
C PRO A 88 20.66 22.71 4.12
N PRO A 89 21.57 22.89 5.10
CA PRO A 89 22.00 21.81 5.99
C PRO A 89 20.85 21.13 6.76
N ARG A 90 19.82 21.89 7.15
CA ARG A 90 18.63 21.34 7.82
C ARG A 90 17.82 20.42 6.92
N LEU A 91 17.74 20.73 5.62
CA LEU A 91 17.04 19.91 4.65
C LEU A 91 17.76 18.56 4.47
N VAL A 92 19.09 18.61 4.33
CA VAL A 92 19.93 17.40 4.20
C VAL A 92 19.70 16.46 5.38
N GLN A 93 19.70 16.97 6.61
CA GLN A 93 19.42 16.16 7.82
C GLN A 93 18.03 15.50 7.79
N VAL A 94 17.00 16.21 7.31
CA VAL A 94 15.64 15.65 7.19
C VAL A 94 15.60 14.56 6.13
N LEU A 95 16.24 14.78 4.98
CA LEU A 95 16.31 13.81 3.89
C LEU A 95 17.12 12.56 4.28
N GLU A 96 18.20 12.70 5.04
CA GLU A 96 18.97 11.59 5.59
C GLU A 96 18.16 10.75 6.60
N ARG A 97 17.35 11.39 7.44
CA ARG A 97 16.42 10.70 8.35
C ARG A 97 15.36 9.92 7.58
N LEU A 98 14.77 10.52 6.55
CA LEU A 98 13.80 9.83 5.68
C LEU A 98 14.44 8.66 4.92
N HIS A 99 15.68 8.82 4.47
CA HIS A 99 16.45 7.75 3.83
C HIS A 99 16.71 6.57 4.78
N THR A 100 17.07 6.87 6.02
CA THR A 100 17.26 5.85 7.06
C THR A 100 15.96 5.11 7.35
N HIS A 101 14.83 5.83 7.43
CA HIS A 101 13.51 5.24 7.57
C HIS A 101 13.15 4.34 6.39
N PHE A 102 13.42 4.79 5.15
CA PHE A 102 13.24 3.98 3.96
C PHE A 102 14.03 2.67 4.02
N LYS A 103 15.31 2.72 4.40
CA LYS A 103 16.14 1.51 4.57
C LYS A 103 15.55 0.55 5.60
N TYR A 104 15.11 1.08 6.73
CA TYR A 104 14.43 0.28 7.74
C TYR A 104 13.18 -0.42 7.17
N LEU A 105 12.30 0.32 6.50
CA LEU A 105 11.08 -0.23 5.89
C LEU A 105 11.40 -1.28 4.82
N ASP A 106 12.40 -1.03 3.98
CA ASP A 106 12.80 -1.96 2.93
C ASP A 106 13.31 -3.29 3.50
N ASP A 107 14.11 -3.24 4.57
CA ASP A 107 14.54 -4.43 5.28
C ASP A 107 13.37 -5.18 5.93
N GLN A 108 12.40 -4.47 6.52
CA GLN A 108 11.20 -5.10 7.08
C GLN A 108 10.37 -5.80 6.00
N VAL A 109 10.21 -5.18 4.83
CA VAL A 109 9.53 -5.80 3.68
C VAL A 109 10.28 -7.04 3.20
N LYS A 110 11.61 -7.00 3.10
CA LYS A 110 12.45 -8.14 2.72
C LYS A 110 12.35 -9.28 3.74
N ARG A 111 12.36 -8.98 5.04
CA ARG A 111 12.23 -9.98 6.13
C ARG A 111 10.84 -10.63 6.14
N ASN A 112 9.78 -9.83 6.05
CA ASN A 112 8.40 -10.34 6.04
C ASN A 112 8.03 -11.06 4.74
N CYS A 113 8.78 -10.85 3.64
CA CYS A 113 8.63 -11.64 2.41
C CYS A 113 9.06 -13.10 2.60
N ARG A 114 10.17 -13.33 3.31
CA ARG A 114 10.71 -14.67 3.58
C ARG A 114 9.78 -15.54 4.42
N SER A 115 9.07 -14.94 5.38
CA SER A 115 8.14 -15.65 6.26
C SER A 115 6.84 -16.07 5.55
N SER A 116 6.37 -15.29 4.56
CA SER A 116 5.19 -15.66 3.75
C SER A 116 5.51 -16.79 2.76
N LEU A 117 6.65 -16.76 2.07
CA LEU A 117 6.95 -17.74 1.00
C LEU A 117 6.97 -19.21 1.46
N ARG A 118 7.22 -19.50 2.75
CA ARG A 118 7.23 -20.89 3.27
C ARG A 118 5.84 -21.43 3.62
N LYS A 119 4.84 -20.56 3.83
CA LYS A 119 3.51 -20.96 4.34
C LYS A 119 2.39 -20.90 3.30
N THR A 120 2.63 -20.25 2.15
CA THR A 120 1.58 -19.99 1.15
C THR A 120 1.32 -21.17 0.20
N THR A 121 2.24 -22.14 0.06
CA THR A 121 2.10 -23.22 -0.94
C THR A 121 0.98 -24.21 -0.63
N THR A 122 0.57 -24.37 0.63
CA THR A 122 -0.45 -25.36 1.03
C THR A 122 -1.78 -24.76 1.51
N LEU A 123 -1.84 -23.46 1.86
CA LEU A 123 -3.05 -22.83 2.42
C LEU A 123 -3.87 -22.01 1.41
N CYS A 124 -3.37 -21.81 0.19
CA CYS A 124 -4.08 -21.07 -0.86
C CYS A 124 -5.32 -21.82 -1.41
N ALA A 125 -5.47 -23.12 -1.11
CA ALA A 125 -6.60 -23.93 -1.58
C ALA A 125 -7.88 -23.82 -0.72
N CYS A 126 -7.87 -23.11 0.40
CA CYS A 126 -9.01 -23.07 1.35
C CYS A 126 -9.70 -21.71 1.52
N LEU A 127 -9.32 -20.68 0.76
CA LEU A 127 -10.18 -19.49 0.63
C LEU A 127 -11.10 -19.70 -0.58
N PRO A 128 -12.39 -20.01 -0.39
CA PRO A 128 -13.32 -19.94 -1.51
C PRO A 128 -13.33 -18.50 -2.01
N SER A 129 -12.93 -18.34 -3.27
CA SER A 129 -13.13 -17.13 -4.07
C SER A 129 -14.60 -16.72 -4.02
N ARG A 130 -14.97 -15.79 -3.15
CA ARG A 130 -16.19 -14.99 -3.29
C ARG A 130 -16.09 -13.70 -2.48
N ALA A 131 -16.23 -12.58 -3.22
CA ALA A 131 -16.38 -11.20 -2.76
C ALA A 131 -15.14 -10.48 -2.18
N LEU A 132 -14.09 -10.35 -2.99
CA LEU A 132 -13.56 -9.00 -3.23
C LEU A 132 -14.26 -8.51 -4.51
N GLU A 133 -15.47 -7.96 -4.35
CA GLU A 133 -15.95 -7.01 -5.34
C GLU A 133 -14.88 -5.91 -5.44
N PRO A 134 -14.42 -5.53 -6.64
CA PRO A 134 -13.57 -4.36 -6.78
C PRO A 134 -14.36 -3.18 -6.21
N LEU A 135 -13.83 -2.55 -5.15
CA LEU A 135 -14.36 -1.28 -4.66
C LEU A 135 -14.56 -0.34 -5.85
N PRO A 136 -15.69 0.38 -5.94
CA PRO A 136 -15.93 1.32 -7.02
C PRO A 136 -14.76 2.31 -7.12
N PRO A 137 -14.41 2.79 -8.33
CA PRO A 137 -13.23 3.62 -8.58
C PRO A 137 -13.21 4.92 -7.76
N ALA A 138 -14.30 5.30 -7.09
CA ALA A 138 -14.41 6.43 -6.19
C ALA A 138 -13.75 6.23 -4.80
N CYS A 139 -13.39 5.00 -4.42
CA CYS A 139 -12.77 4.69 -3.11
C CYS A 139 -11.27 4.37 -3.19
N TRP A 140 -10.65 4.52 -4.36
CA TRP A 140 -9.19 4.46 -4.45
C TRP A 140 -8.63 5.72 -3.79
N PRO A 141 -7.75 5.63 -2.76
CA PRO A 141 -7.00 6.80 -2.34
C PRO A 141 -6.24 7.31 -3.58
N LEU A 142 -6.38 8.61 -3.84
CA LEU A 142 -5.91 9.41 -5.00
C LEU A 142 -4.40 9.37 -5.28
N ASN A 143 -3.71 8.23 -5.12
CA ASN A 143 -2.28 8.12 -5.37
C ASN A 143 -1.86 6.81 -6.07
N TRP A 144 -2.80 6.12 -6.72
CA TRP A 144 -2.54 4.95 -7.58
C TRP A 144 -2.94 5.20 -9.04
N GLY A 145 -2.87 6.46 -9.48
CA GLY A 145 -3.03 6.85 -10.87
C GLY A 145 -1.69 7.27 -11.44
N MET A 146 -1.20 6.48 -12.41
CA MET A 146 -0.14 6.86 -13.31
C MET A 146 -0.35 8.28 -13.85
N GLN A 147 0.68 9.10 -13.68
CA GLN A 147 1.15 9.98 -14.74
C GLN A 147 1.42 9.14 -15.99
N ARG A 148 0.38 8.92 -16.79
CA ARG A 148 0.50 8.81 -18.25
C ARG A 148 0.23 10.22 -18.76
N ILE A 149 1.27 10.93 -19.17
CA ILE A 149 1.37 11.72 -20.40
C ILE A 149 2.83 12.20 -20.44
N LEU A 150 3.68 11.41 -21.08
CA LEU A 150 4.74 11.91 -21.94
C LEU A 150 5.12 10.77 -22.88
N ALA A 151 4.41 10.72 -24.01
CA ALA A 151 4.88 10.05 -25.21
C ALA A 151 4.80 11.09 -26.35
N PRO A 152 5.89 11.30 -27.11
CA PRO A 152 5.95 12.29 -28.17
C PRO A 152 5.24 11.80 -29.42
N GLY A 153 4.56 12.70 -30.12
CA GLY A 153 4.10 12.49 -31.50
C GLY A 153 2.69 11.91 -31.66
N VAL A 154 1.68 12.77 -31.54
CA VAL A 154 0.42 12.61 -32.29
C VAL A 154 -0.01 13.98 -32.79
N THR A 155 0.03 14.16 -34.11
CA THR A 155 -0.46 15.34 -34.85
C THR A 155 -1.99 15.39 -34.79
N LEU A 156 -2.55 16.52 -34.36
CA LEU A 156 -3.98 16.84 -34.40
C LEU A 156 -4.41 17.17 -35.84
N PRO A 157 -5.53 16.63 -36.36
CA PRO A 157 -6.18 17.22 -37.51
C PRO A 157 -7.17 18.29 -37.06
N HIS A 158 -7.04 19.48 -37.65
CA HIS A 158 -8.08 20.51 -37.69
C HIS A 158 -9.30 19.97 -38.45
N ARG A 159 -10.49 20.05 -37.85
CA ARG A 159 -11.47 21.12 -38.11
C ARG A 159 -12.73 20.90 -37.28
#